data_AF-A0AAW5QVS2-F1
#
_entry.id   AF-A0AAW5QVS2-F1
#
_cell.length_a   1.000
_cell.length_b   1.000
_cell.length_c   1.000
_cell.angle_alpha   90.00
_cell.angle_beta   90.00
_cell.angle_gamma   90.00
#
_symmetry.space_group_name_H-M   'P 1'
#
loop_
_entity.id
_entity.type
_entity.pdbx_description
1 polymer ?
#
loop_
_entity_poly.entity_id
_entity_poly.type
_entity_poly.pdbx_seq_one_letter_code
_entity_poly.pdbx_strand_id
1 'polypeptide(L)' 'MNSKSRETQIAELNGALEVLFELREEFAQWAEEGEDDSKREALENVLGHVEVMEAEYKRRRDELVG' A
#
# COMPACT_ATOMS: atom_id res chain seq x y z
N MET A 1 -20.29 -19.99 -6.11
CA MET A 1 -19.07 -19.25 -5.72
C MET A 1 -18.95 -19.34 -4.21
N ASN A 2 -17.84 -19.85 -3.69
CA ASN A 2 -17.60 -19.87 -2.24
C ASN A 2 -17.16 -18.47 -1.83
N SER A 3 -18.00 -17.68 -1.14
CA SER A 3 -17.59 -16.36 -0.64
C SER A 3 -16.74 -16.55 0.60
N LYS A 4 -15.53 -15.97 0.62
CA LYS A 4 -14.66 -15.98 1.81
C LYS A 4 -15.39 -15.41 3.02
N SER A 5 -15.12 -15.92 4.22
CA SER A 5 -15.68 -15.35 5.45
C SER A 5 -15.21 -13.90 5.61
N ARG A 6 -15.99 -13.09 6.35
CA ARG A 6 -15.63 -11.70 6.68
C ARG A 6 -14.26 -11.62 7.35
N GLU A 7 -13.98 -12.53 8.27
CA GLU A 7 -12.68 -12.64 8.96
C GLU A 7 -11.53 -12.91 7.99
N THR A 8 -11.72 -13.83 7.03
CA THR A 8 -10.70 -14.09 6.00
C THR A 8 -10.45 -12.87 5.13
N GLN A 9 -11.50 -12.14 4.74
CA GLN A 9 -11.35 -10.92 3.93
C GLN A 9 -10.61 -9.82 4.71
N ILE A 10 -10.89 -9.65 6.00
CA ILE A 10 -10.16 -8.70 6.86
C ILE A 10 -8.68 -9.10 6.98
N ALA A 11 -8.38 -10.38 7.22
CA ALA A 11 -7.01 -10.87 7.32
C ALA A 11 -6.22 -10.65 6.03
N GLU A 12 -6.84 -10.89 4.87
CA GLU A 12 -6.23 -10.64 3.55
C GLU A 12 -5.96 -9.14 3.32
N LEU A 13 -6.89 -8.27 3.71
CA LEU A 13 -6.71 -6.82 3.60
C LEU A 13 -5.59 -6.33 4.53
N ASN A 14 -5.50 -6.86 5.74
CA ASN A 14 -4.41 -6.51 6.67
C ASN A 14 -3.05 -6.95 6.13
N GLY A 15 -2.93 -8.18 5.63
CA GLY A 15 -1.67 -8.63 5.03
C GLY A 15 -1.26 -7.82 3.79
N ALA A 16 -2.22 -7.40 2.96
CA ALA A 16 -1.94 -6.51 1.84
C ALA A 16 -1.51 -5.11 2.30
N LEU A 17 -2.10 -4.58 3.38
CA LEU A 17 -1.71 -3.30 3.97
C LEU A 17 -0.30 -3.33 4.57
N GLU A 18 0.11 -4.46 5.17
CA GLU A 18 1.48 -4.65 5.67
C GLU A 18 2.50 -4.56 4.52
N VAL A 19 2.28 -5.29 3.42
CA VAL A 19 3.17 -5.24 2.25
C VAL A 19 3.22 -3.85 1.61
N LEU A 20 2.07 -3.16 1.52
CA LEU A 20 2.04 -1.80 0.97
C LEU A 20 2.80 -0.81 1.86
N PHE A 21 2.71 -0.97 3.17
CA PHE A 21 3.47 -0.17 4.13
C PHE A 21 4.98 -0.36 3.94
N GLU A 22 5.46 -1.62 3.85
CA GLU A 22 6.87 -1.94 3.61
C GLU A 22 7.37 -1.32 2.29
N LEU A 23 6.61 -1.47 1.20
CA LEU A 23 6.95 -0.88 -0.10
C LEU A 23 7.03 0.65 -0.03
N ARG A 24 6.12 1.29 0.70
CA ARG A 24 6.15 2.75 0.87
C ARG A 24 7.42 3.19 1.61
N GLU A 25 7.79 2.48 2.68
CA GLU A 25 9.02 2.80 3.43
C GLU A 25 10.28 2.61 2.57
N GLU A 26 10.38 1.50 1.84
CA GLU A 26 11.53 1.22 0.96
C GLU A 26 11.66 2.28 -0.15
N PHE A 27 10.56 2.62 -0.84
CA PHE A 27 10.61 3.62 -1.92
C PHE A 27 10.88 5.02 -1.39
N ALA A 28 10.37 5.38 -0.21
CA ALA A 28 10.66 6.66 0.43
C ALA A 28 12.15 6.78 0.76
N GLN A 29 12.73 5.73 1.33
CA GLN A 29 14.16 5.67 1.60
C GLN A 29 14.98 5.82 0.31
N TRP A 30 14.63 5.09 -0.75
CA TRP A 30 15.36 5.20 -2.03
C TRP A 30 15.22 6.58 -2.68
N ALA A 31 14.09 7.26 -2.48
CA ALA A 31 13.88 8.62 -2.99
C ALA A 31 14.76 9.64 -2.26
N GLU A 32 14.96 9.46 -0.95
CA GLU A 32 15.84 10.30 -0.13
C GLU A 32 17.33 10.06 -0.42
N GLU A 33 17.71 8.81 -0.70
CA GLU A 33 19.10 8.42 -0.99
C GLU A 33 19.54 8.71 -2.45
N GLY A 34 18.60 9.00 -3.34
CA GLY A 34 18.86 9.19 -4.76
C GLY A 34 19.53 10.52 -5.10
N GLU A 35 20.71 10.48 -5.72
CA GLU A 35 21.42 11.67 -6.24
C GLU A 35 20.92 12.13 -7.64
N ASP A 36 20.08 11.34 -8.30
CA ASP A 36 19.57 11.57 -9.67
C ASP A 36 18.09 12.01 -9.61
N ASP A 37 17.84 13.27 -9.98
CA ASP A 37 16.51 13.88 -9.98
C ASP A 37 15.48 13.09 -10.80
N SER A 38 15.89 12.43 -11.89
CA SER A 38 14.97 11.64 -12.73
C SER A 38 14.52 10.34 -12.04
N LYS A 39 15.39 9.74 -11.23
CA LYS A 39 15.06 8.56 -10.42
C LYS A 39 14.19 8.95 -9.22
N ARG A 40 14.47 10.11 -8.64
CA ARG A 40 13.67 10.67 -7.54
C ARG A 40 12.23 10.93 -7.99
N GLU A 41 12.02 11.58 -9.14
CA GLU A 41 10.68 11.80 -9.70
C GLU A 41 9.95 10.47 -9.98
N ALA A 42 10.64 9.47 -10.52
CA ALA A 42 10.05 8.15 -10.75
C ALA A 42 9.62 7.48 -9.43
N LEU A 43 10.43 7.58 -8.37
CA LEU A 43 10.11 7.04 -7.05
C LEU A 43 8.97 7.80 -6.37
N GLU A 44 8.94 9.12 -6.47
CA GLU A 44 7.82 9.95 -5.98
C GLU A 44 6.49 9.56 -6.64
N ASN A 45 6.49 9.27 -7.95
CA ASN A 45 5.31 8.77 -8.66
C ASN A 45 4.87 7.39 -8.14
N VAL A 46 5.81 6.47 -7.94
CA VAL A 46 5.51 5.14 -7.38
C VAL A 46 4.95 5.24 -5.96
N LEU A 47 5.53 6.09 -5.12
CA LEU A 47 5.02 6.37 -3.77
C LEU A 47 3.58 6.87 -3.80
N GLY A 48 3.26 7.83 -4.68
CA GLY A 48 1.89 8.30 -4.86
C GLY A 48 0.91 7.19 -5.24
N HIS A 49 1.33 6.23 -6.08
CA HIS A 49 0.51 5.07 -6.40
C HIS A 49 0.30 4.12 -5.21
N VAL A 50 1.35 3.86 -4.43
CA VAL A 50 1.27 3.02 -3.22
C VAL A 50 0.32 3.65 -2.20
N GLU A 51 0.38 4.96 -2.00
CA GLU A 51 -0.51 5.69 -1.08
C GLU A 51 -1.98 5.58 -1.49
N VAL A 52 -2.28 5.71 -2.78
CA VAL A 52 -3.64 5.53 -3.31
C VAL A 52 -4.14 4.11 -3.07
N MET A 53 -3.28 3.11 -3.27
CA MET A 53 -3.63 1.70 -3.00
C MET A 53 -3.87 1.46 -1.51
N GLU A 54 -3.01 1.97 -0.63
CA GLU A 54 -3.19 1.88 0.82
C GLU A 54 -4.54 2.48 1.25
N ALA A 55 -4.88 3.66 0.74
CA ALA A 55 -6.13 4.34 1.08
C ALA A 55 -7.35 3.51 0.69
N GLU A 56 -7.33 2.90 -0.50
CA GLU A 56 -8.41 2.03 -0.98
C GLU A 56 -8.52 0.73 -0.15
N TYR A 57 -7.40 0.12 0.22
CA TYR A 57 -7.41 -1.10 1.06
C TYR A 57 -7.87 -0.80 2.49
N LYS A 58 -7.46 0.35 3.07
CA LYS A 58 -7.97 0.84 4.36
C LYS A 58 -9.48 1.05 4.30
N ARG A 59 -10.00 1.72 3.26
CA ARG A 59 -11.45 1.92 3.06
C ARG A 59 -12.20 0.59 3.03
N ARG A 60 -11.76 -0.37 2.21
CA ARG A 60 -12.39 -1.71 2.12
C ARG A 60 -12.37 -2.46 3.44
N ARG A 61 -11.26 -2.36 4.19
CA ARG A 61 -11.14 -2.99 5.50
C ARG A 61 -12.11 -2.35 6.49
N ASP A 62 -12.18 -1.03 6.52
CA ASP A 62 -13.02 -0.30 7.45
C ASP A 62 -14.51 -0.57 7.17
N GLU A 63 -14.92 -0.71 5.90
CA GLU A 63 -16.25 -1.18 5.50
C GLU A 63 -16.57 -2.61 5.99
N LEU A 64 -15.54 -3.45 6.12
CA LEU A 64 -15.65 -4.79 6.67
C LEU A 64 -15.46 -4.84 8.18
N VAL A 65 -15.10 -3.76 8.87
CA VAL A 65 -14.96 -3.73 10.35
C VAL A 65 -16.11 -2.97 11.00
N GLY A 66 -16.72 -2.00 10.30
CA GLY A 66 -17.97 -1.34 10.67
C GLY A 66 -19.19 -2.27 10.71
#